data_AF-A0A699X2E6-F1
#
_entry.id   AF-A0A699X2E6-F1
#
_cell.length_a   1.000
_cell.length_b   1.000
_cell.length_c   1.000
_cell.angle_alpha   90.00
_cell.angle_beta   90.00
_cell.angle_gamma   90.00
#
_symmetry.space_group_name_H-M   'P 1'
#
loop_
_entity.id
_entity.type
_entity.pdbx_description
1 polymer ?
#
loop_
_entity_poly.entity_id
_entity_poly.type
_entity_poly.pdbx_seq_one_letter_code
_entity_poly.pdbx_strand_id
1 'polypeptide(L)'
;LHEFTTSHERVKVDLEERPSAGVVQGLIDGVADIGICSEDTDVQGLYSVPYRRDELVVVMRPDHPLADLDQVAFEDTLGSDHIGLHAASSINMRTHTAAR
;
A
#
# COMPACT_ATOMS: atom_id res chain seq x y z
N LEU A 1 3.95 9.01 -13.41
CA LEU A 1 3.54 8.62 -14.79
C LEU A 1 3.70 9.74 -15.80
N HIS A 2 3.28 10.99 -15.50
CA HIS A 2 3.32 12.11 -16.46
C HIS A 2 4.68 12.27 -17.21
N GLU A 3 5.78 12.36 -16.47
CA GLU A 3 7.13 12.48 -17.05
C GLU A 3 7.47 11.34 -18.01
N PHE A 4 7.14 10.09 -17.64
CA PHE A 4 7.38 8.91 -18.47
C PHE A 4 6.59 8.97 -19.77
N THR A 5 5.29 9.28 -19.70
CA THR A 5 4.43 9.35 -20.88
C THR A 5 4.83 10.49 -21.82
N THR A 6 5.30 11.61 -21.29
CA THR A 6 5.80 12.74 -22.09
C THR A 6 7.13 12.43 -22.77
N SER A 7 8.01 11.67 -22.12
CA SER A 7 9.29 11.25 -22.72
C SER A 7 9.15 10.04 -23.66
N HIS A 8 8.04 9.30 -23.61
CA HIS A 8 7.81 8.07 -24.36
C HIS A 8 6.45 8.06 -25.07
N GLU A 9 6.21 9.02 -25.96
CA GLU A 9 4.90 9.26 -26.62
C GLU A 9 4.31 8.05 -27.38
N ARG A 10 5.14 7.10 -27.80
CA ARG A 10 4.70 5.89 -28.52
C ARG A 10 4.27 4.75 -27.59
N VAL A 11 4.52 4.87 -26.30
CA VAL A 11 4.14 3.86 -25.30
C VAL A 11 2.75 4.21 -24.78
N LYS A 12 1.79 3.31 -25.03
CA LYS A 12 0.48 3.37 -24.39
C LYS A 12 0.56 2.69 -23.03
N VAL A 13 0.05 3.35 -22.00
CA VAL A 13 -0.01 2.82 -20.64
C VAL A 13 -1.47 2.58 -20.31
N ASP A 14 -1.78 1.35 -19.89
CA ASP A 14 -3.04 1.01 -19.24
C ASP A 14 -2.76 0.77 -17.76
N LEU A 15 -3.68 1.21 -16.89
CA LEU A 15 -3.48 1.17 -15.44
C LEU A 15 -4.73 0.60 -14.77
N GLU A 16 -4.54 -0.48 -14.02
CA GLU A 16 -5.58 -1.07 -13.18
C GLU A 16 -5.16 -1.11 -11.72
N GLU A 17 -6.10 -0.80 -10.83
CA GLU A 17 -5.91 -0.95 -9.39
C GLU A 17 -6.51 -2.27 -8.91
N ARG A 18 -5.70 -3.07 -8.21
CA ARG A 18 -6.09 -4.36 -7.64
C ARG A 18 -5.39 -4.55 -6.28
N PRO A 19 -5.97 -5.33 -5.34
CA PRO A 19 -5.25 -5.78 -4.16
C PRO A 19 -3.96 -6.51 -4.56
N SER A 20 -2.93 -6.49 -3.71
CA SER A 20 -1.59 -7.00 -4.06
C SER A 20 -1.58 -8.45 -4.57
N ALA A 21 -2.39 -9.34 -3.98
CA ALA A 21 -2.54 -10.71 -4.48
C ALA A 21 -3.14 -10.76 -5.90
N GLY A 22 -4.08 -9.86 -6.20
CA GLY A 22 -4.67 -9.72 -7.54
C GLY A 22 -3.70 -9.13 -8.57
N VAL A 23 -2.73 -8.32 -8.14
CA VAL A 23 -1.63 -7.85 -8.99
C VAL A 23 -0.74 -9.03 -9.40
N VAL A 24 -0.33 -9.86 -8.44
CA VAL A 24 0.48 -11.07 -8.72
C VAL A 24 -0.26 -12.01 -9.67
N GLN A 25 -1.55 -12.27 -9.41
CA GLN A 25 -2.35 -13.11 -10.28
C GLN A 25 -2.48 -12.52 -11.70
N GLY A 26 -2.66 -11.21 -11.82
CA GLY A 26 -2.73 -10.52 -13.12
C GLY A 26 -1.45 -10.69 -13.95
N LEU A 27 -0.28 -10.75 -13.32
CA LEU A 27 0.97 -11.04 -14.02
C LEU A 27 1.06 -12.51 -14.47
N ILE A 28 0.66 -13.45 -13.60
CA ILE A 28 0.67 -14.89 -13.91
C ILE A 28 -0.28 -15.19 -15.08
N ASP A 29 -1.45 -14.56 -15.09
CA ASP A 29 -2.48 -14.75 -16.12
C ASP A 29 -2.17 -13.99 -17.42
N GLY A 30 -1.10 -13.17 -17.45
CA GLY A 30 -0.71 -12.38 -18.62
C GLY A 30 -1.64 -11.18 -18.90
N VAL A 31 -2.37 -10.72 -17.88
CA VAL A 31 -3.24 -9.52 -17.96
C VAL A 31 -2.41 -8.23 -17.90
N ALA A 32 -1.27 -8.25 -17.21
CA ALA A 32 -0.35 -7.13 -17.11
C ALA A 32 1.11 -7.57 -17.29
N ASP A 33 1.96 -6.63 -17.72
CA ASP A 33 3.40 -6.87 -17.88
C ASP A 33 4.20 -6.53 -16.60
N ILE A 34 3.73 -5.55 -15.82
CA ILE A 34 4.40 -5.04 -14.62
C ILE A 34 3.36 -4.85 -13.52
N GLY A 35 3.72 -5.23 -12.28
CA GLY A 35 2.90 -5.07 -11.10
C GLY A 35 3.66 -4.43 -9.95
N ILE A 36 2.97 -3.61 -9.16
CA ILE A 36 3.47 -3.09 -7.88
C ILE A 36 2.63 -3.71 -6.76
N CYS A 37 3.28 -4.36 -5.82
CA CYS A 37 2.64 -5.04 -4.70
C CYS A 37 3.38 -4.76 -3.39
N SER A 38 2.72 -5.05 -2.26
CA SER A 38 3.35 -4.92 -0.95
C SER A 38 4.38 -6.02 -0.74
N GLU A 39 5.46 -5.74 -0.01
CA GLU A 39 6.58 -6.67 0.24
C GLU A 39 6.14 -8.01 0.86
N ASP A 40 5.08 -8.00 1.66
CA ASP A 40 4.49 -9.16 2.33
C ASP A 40 3.63 -10.04 1.41
N THR A 41 3.54 -9.72 0.11
CA THR A 41 2.78 -10.50 -0.88
C THR A 41 3.62 -11.68 -1.40
N ASP A 42 3.05 -12.88 -1.41
CA ASP A 42 3.65 -14.02 -2.11
C ASP A 42 3.63 -13.76 -3.63
N VAL A 43 4.83 -13.61 -4.21
CA VAL A 43 5.02 -13.34 -5.64
C VAL A 43 5.01 -14.61 -6.50
N GLN A 44 4.82 -15.80 -5.90
CA GLN A 44 4.60 -17.06 -6.61
C GLN A 44 5.68 -17.38 -7.67
N GLY A 45 6.94 -17.09 -7.34
CA GLY A 45 8.08 -17.35 -8.22
C GLY A 45 8.32 -16.32 -9.32
N LEU A 46 7.52 -15.24 -9.38
CA LEU A 46 7.83 -14.09 -10.23
C LEU A 46 9.11 -13.38 -9.76
N TYR A 47 9.86 -12.83 -10.70
CA TYR A 47 10.97 -11.94 -10.39
C TYR A 47 10.45 -10.66 -9.76
N SER A 48 10.97 -10.31 -8.58
CA SER A 48 10.60 -9.10 -7.86
C SER A 48 11.83 -8.39 -7.31
N VAL A 49 11.74 -7.06 -7.23
CA VAL A 49 12.76 -6.19 -6.64
C VAL A 49 12.12 -5.08 -5.81
N PRO A 50 12.78 -4.62 -4.74
CA PRO A 50 12.34 -3.43 -4.02
C PRO A 50 12.34 -2.21 -4.94
N TYR A 51 11.19 -1.57 -5.09
CA TYR A 51 11.04 -0.35 -5.89
C TYR A 51 10.99 0.90 -5.01
N ARG A 52 10.19 0.85 -3.94
CA ARG A 52 9.94 1.97 -3.05
C ARG A 52 9.61 1.48 -1.64
N ARG A 53 10.01 2.26 -0.64
CA ARG A 53 9.59 2.09 0.76
C ARG A 53 8.68 3.25 1.13
N ASP A 54 7.52 2.93 1.66
CA ASP A 54 6.55 3.91 2.17
C ASP A 54 6.42 3.76 3.69
N GLU A 55 6.12 4.86 4.36
CA GLU A 55 5.88 4.91 5.80
C GLU A 55 4.38 5.05 6.06
N LEU A 56 3.83 4.14 6.86
CA LEU A 56 2.44 4.22 7.31
C LEU A 56 2.39 5.12 8.55
N VAL A 57 1.59 6.18 8.47
CA VAL A 57 1.44 7.18 9.54
C VAL A 57 -0.01 7.24 10.00
N VAL A 58 -0.21 7.61 11.27
CA VAL A 58 -1.54 7.89 11.81
C VAL A 58 -1.87 9.35 11.54
N VAL A 59 -3.07 9.60 11.03
CA VAL A 59 -3.60 10.95 10.84
C VAL A 59 -4.77 11.14 11.79
N MET A 60 -4.77 12.26 12.51
CA MET A 60 -5.81 12.60 13.48
C MET A 60 -6.13 14.10 13.40
N ARG A 61 -7.24 14.50 14.02
CA ARG A 61 -7.57 15.92 14.15
C ARG A 61 -6.57 16.60 15.10
N PRO A 62 -6.30 17.91 14.94
CA PRO A 62 -5.38 18.63 15.82
C PRO A 62 -5.79 18.69 17.29
N ASP A 63 -7.07 18.49 17.61
CA ASP A 63 -7.62 18.47 18.97
C ASP A 63 -7.65 17.05 19.58
N HIS A 64 -7.08 16.05 18.91
CA HIS A 64 -6.99 14.69 19.42
C HIS A 64 -5.97 14.61 20.58
N PRO A 65 -6.22 13.84 21.66
CA PRO A 65 -5.33 13.77 22.83
C PRO A 65 -3.88 13.36 22.52
N LEU A 66 -3.67 12.61 21.43
CA LEU A 66 -2.34 12.17 20.98
C LEU A 66 -1.66 13.14 20.01
N ALA A 67 -2.32 14.25 19.62
CA ALA A 67 -1.82 15.16 18.58
C ALA A 67 -0.60 15.98 19.02
N ASP A 68 -0.40 16.18 20.32
CA ASP A 68 0.74 16.92 20.88
C ASP A 68 2.01 16.06 21.03
N LEU A 69 1.95 14.77 20.68
CA LEU A 69 3.09 13.86 20.77
C LEU A 69 3.88 13.86 19.46
N ASP A 70 5.20 14.00 19.56
CA ASP A 70 6.11 13.94 18.39
C ASP A 70 6.13 12.55 17.73
N GLN A 71 5.87 11.50 18.52
CA GLN A 71 5.78 10.11 18.07
C GLN A 71 4.71 9.39 18.88
N VAL A 72 4.01 8.46 18.23
CA VAL A 72 2.91 7.70 18.82
C VAL A 72 3.10 6.23 18.44
N ALA A 73 3.07 5.33 19.43
CA ALA A 73 3.01 3.91 19.14
C ALA A 73 1.60 3.54 18.66
N PHE A 74 1.47 2.62 17.70
CA PHE A 74 0.14 2.27 17.19
C PHE A 74 -0.79 1.75 18.30
N GLU A 75 -0.23 1.04 19.29
CA GLU A 75 -0.93 0.56 20.48
C GLU A 75 -1.61 1.68 21.29
N ASP A 76 -1.00 2.86 21.39
CA ASP A 76 -1.56 4.02 22.10
C ASP A 76 -2.85 4.52 21.44
N THR A 77 -3.01 4.25 20.14
CA THR A 77 -4.20 4.65 19.38
C THR A 77 -5.38 3.71 19.56
N LEU A 78 -5.17 2.50 20.11
CA LEU A 78 -6.20 1.45 20.21
C LEU A 78 -7.38 1.83 21.12
N GLY A 79 -7.21 2.83 21.98
CA GLY A 79 -8.29 3.39 22.79
C GLY A 79 -9.26 4.32 22.05
N SER A 80 -9.00 4.62 20.77
CA SER A 80 -9.81 5.51 19.94
C SER A 80 -10.43 4.77 18.75
N ASP A 81 -11.49 5.32 18.16
CA ASP A 81 -12.08 4.77 16.94
C ASP A 81 -11.19 5.03 15.71
N HIS A 82 -10.96 4.00 14.89
CA HIS A 82 -10.20 4.11 13.65
C HIS A 82 -11.10 4.11 12.42
N ILE A 83 -10.79 4.99 11.46
CA ILE A 83 -11.30 4.88 10.09
C ILE A 83 -10.34 3.96 9.33
N GLY A 84 -10.75 2.71 9.16
CA GLY A 84 -9.99 1.69 8.44
C GLY A 84 -10.22 1.69 6.93
N LEU A 85 -9.30 1.08 6.20
CA LEU A 85 -9.49 0.74 4.78
C LEU A 85 -10.15 -0.63 4.63
N HIS A 86 -10.53 -0.97 3.40
CA HIS A 86 -11.13 -2.27 3.09
C HIS A 86 -10.25 -3.43 3.59
N ALA A 87 -10.87 -4.52 4.05
CA ALA A 87 -10.20 -5.63 4.71
C ALA A 87 -9.09 -6.28 3.87
N ALA A 88 -9.24 -6.27 2.54
CA ALA A 88 -8.26 -6.79 1.59
C ALA A 88 -7.07 -5.84 1.31
N SER A 89 -7.05 -4.64 1.90
CA SER A 89 -5.95 -3.69 1.71
C SER A 89 -4.73 -4.08 2.56
N SER A 90 -3.54 -3.87 2.02
CA SER A 90 -2.29 -4.08 2.77
C SER A 90 -2.18 -3.17 3.99
N ILE A 91 -2.74 -1.97 3.93
CA ILE A 91 -2.81 -1.05 5.07
C ILE A 91 -3.65 -1.65 6.19
N ASN A 92 -4.85 -2.16 5.90
CA ASN A 92 -5.68 -2.81 6.93
C ASN A 92 -4.94 -4.00 7.58
N MET A 93 -4.28 -4.83 6.77
CA MET A 93 -3.48 -5.95 7.28
C MET A 93 -2.34 -5.48 8.19
N ARG A 94 -1.64 -4.40 7.82
CA ARG A 94 -0.54 -3.82 8.61
C ARG A 94 -1.05 -3.23 9.92
N THR A 95 -2.18 -2.53 9.90
CA THR A 95 -2.86 -2.01 11.09
C THR A 95 -3.19 -3.15 12.07
N HIS A 96 -3.71 -4.28 11.59
CA HIS A 96 -3.97 -5.45 12.44
C HIS A 96 -2.71 -6.09 13.00
N THR A 97 -1.62 -6.15 12.22
CA THR A 97 -0.33 -6.66 12.72
C THR A 97 0.27 -5.73 13.77
N ALA A 98 0.17 -4.41 13.60
CA ALA A 98 0.67 -3.43 14.55
C ALA A 98 -0.15 -3.35 15.85
N ALA A 99 -1.40 -3.84 15.83
CA ALA A 99 -2.27 -3.90 17.00
C ALA A 99 -2.01 -5.12 17.92
N ARG A 100 -1.13 -6.04 17.53
CA ARG A 100 -0.81 -7.28 18.26
C ARG A 100 0.48 -7.12 19.04
#